data_AF-A0AAE0Q037-F1
#
_entry.id   AF-A0AAE0Q037-F1
#
_cell.length_a   1.000
_cell.length_b   1.000
_cell.length_c   1.000
_cell.angle_alpha   90.00
_cell.angle_beta   90.00
_cell.angle_gamma   90.00
#
_symmetry.space_group_name_H-M   'P 1'
#
loop_
_entity.id
_entity.type
_entity.pdbx_description
1 polymer ?
#
loop_
_entity_poly.entity_id
_entity_poly.type
_entity_poly.pdbx_seq_one_letter_code
_entity_poly.pdbx_strand_id
1 'polypeptide(L)'
;IEKTLFEDTVKTLNIYYAEAEKIGGHAYLEGCLACITAYLIFLCMETRYEKVLKKISRYIQEQNEKIYAPRGLLITDPIERGMRVVSFLTVYTVV
;
A
#
# COMPACT_ATOMS: atom_id res chain seq x y z
N ILE A 1 3.29 54.05 0.98
CA ILE A 1 3.39 53.23 -0.24
C ILE A 1 2.61 53.95 -1.33
N GLU A 2 3.20 54.10 -2.51
CA GLU A 2 2.53 54.74 -3.64
C GLU A 2 1.29 53.92 -4.03
N LYS A 3 0.12 54.57 -4.08
CA LYS A 3 -1.17 53.89 -4.33
C LYS A 3 -1.15 53.10 -5.64
N THR A 4 -0.51 53.65 -6.66
CA THR A 4 -0.30 53.03 -7.98
C THR A 4 0.48 51.72 -7.88
N LEU A 5 1.59 51.71 -7.14
CA LEU A 5 2.41 50.51 -6.93
C LEU A 5 1.63 49.39 -6.23
N PHE A 6 0.81 49.74 -5.24
CA PHE A 6 -0.06 48.77 -4.57
C PHE A 6 -1.13 48.21 -5.54
N GLU A 7 -1.79 49.07 -6.32
CA GLU A 7 -2.81 48.65 -7.28
C GLU A 7 -2.25 47.73 -8.37
N ASP A 8 -1.05 48.02 -8.89
CA ASP A 8 -0.38 47.18 -9.89
C ASP A 8 0.02 45.82 -9.31
N THR A 9 0.47 45.81 -8.06
CA THR A 9 0.78 44.56 -7.34
C THR A 9 -0.48 43.70 -7.18
N VAL A 10 -1.60 44.29 -6.74
CA VAL A 10 -2.87 43.57 -6.56
C VAL A 10 -3.42 43.06 -7.89
N LYS A 11 -3.37 43.85 -8.97
CA LYS A 11 -3.77 43.40 -10.30
C LYS A 11 -2.95 42.21 -10.78
N THR A 12 -1.63 42.27 -10.60
CA THR A 12 -0.72 41.19 -11.00
C THR A 12 -1.00 39.91 -10.21
N LEU A 13 -1.23 40.02 -8.90
CA LEU A 13 -1.63 38.88 -8.07
C LEU A 13 -2.94 38.26 -8.55
N ASN A 14 -3.96 39.07 -8.84
CA ASN A 14 -5.25 38.57 -9.33
C ASN A 14 -5.11 37.83 -10.67
N ILE A 15 -4.21 38.28 -11.55
CA ILE A 15 -3.91 37.56 -12.80
C ILE A 15 -3.32 36.17 -12.50
N TYR A 16 -2.35 36.08 -11.58
CA TYR A 16 -1.77 34.79 -11.20
C TYR A 16 -2.78 33.85 -10.53
N TYR A 17 -3.66 34.37 -9.68
CA TYR A 17 -4.74 33.56 -9.09
C TYR A 17 -5.72 33.06 -10.16
N ALA A 18 -6.11 33.93 -11.10
CA ALA A 18 -6.97 33.53 -12.21
C ALA A 18 -6.31 32.47 -13.12
N GLU A 19 -4.99 32.53 -13.30
CA GLU A 19 -4.23 31.50 -14.02
C GLU A 19 -4.20 30.17 -13.25
N ALA A 20 -3.96 30.20 -11.93
CA ALA A 20 -3.93 29.02 -11.09
C ALA A 20 -5.30 28.30 -11.00
N GLU A 21 -6.39 29.06 -10.99
CA GLU A 21 -7.76 28.50 -10.98
C GLU A 21 -8.19 27.94 -12.35
N LYS A 22 -7.53 28.36 -13.44
CA LYS A 22 -7.85 27.89 -14.77
C LYS A 22 -7.36 26.45 -14.92
N ILE A 23 -8.30 25.50 -14.86
CA ILE A 23 -8.02 24.09 -15.14
C ILE A 23 -7.71 23.94 -16.63
N GLY A 24 -6.42 23.98 -16.97
CA GLY A 24 -5.90 23.68 -18.30
C GLY A 24 -5.68 22.18 -18.52
N GLY A 25 -5.46 21.78 -19.78
CA GLY A 25 -5.12 20.40 -20.12
C GLY A 25 -3.87 19.87 -19.40
N HIS A 26 -2.93 20.76 -19.06
CA HIS A 26 -1.74 20.41 -18.27
C HIS A 26 -2.10 19.92 -16.85
N ALA A 27 -2.95 20.66 -16.14
CA ALA A 27 -3.40 20.30 -14.79
C ALA A 27 -4.14 18.94 -14.77
N TYR A 28 -4.91 18.64 -15.84
CA TYR A 28 -5.55 17.33 -15.99
C TYR A 28 -4.52 16.19 -16.14
N LEU A 29 -3.50 16.39 -16.97
CA LEU A 29 -2.42 15.41 -17.16
C LEU A 29 -1.62 15.21 -15.88
N GLU A 30 -1.29 16.29 -15.15
CA GLU A 30 -0.64 16.20 -13.84
C GLU A 30 -1.47 15.37 -12.86
N GLY A 31 -2.78 15.61 -12.79
CA GLY A 31 -3.70 14.82 -11.96
C GLY A 31 -3.74 13.35 -12.35
N CYS A 32 -3.78 13.04 -13.66
CA CYS A 32 -3.75 11.67 -14.15
C CYS A 32 -2.43 10.96 -13.81
N LEU A 33 -1.30 11.62 -14.02
CA LEU A 33 0.02 11.09 -13.70
C LEU A 33 0.20 10.86 -12.21
N ALA A 34 -0.31 11.76 -11.37
CA ALA A 34 -0.32 11.58 -9.92
C ALA A 34 -1.12 10.33 -9.51
N CYS A 35 -2.32 10.16 -10.08
CA CYS A 35 -3.15 8.98 -9.81
C CYS A 35 -2.49 7.68 -10.28
N ILE A 36 -1.98 7.65 -11.52
CA ILE A 36 -1.28 6.48 -12.08
C ILE A 36 -0.07 6.12 -11.22
N THR A 37 0.74 7.11 -10.85
CA THR A 37 1.91 6.91 -9.99
C THR A 37 1.52 6.29 -8.65
N ALA A 38 0.46 6.78 -8.01
CA ALA A 38 -0.02 6.24 -6.74
C ALA A 38 -0.39 4.75 -6.85
N TYR A 39 -1.10 4.35 -7.91
CA TYR A 39 -1.45 2.95 -8.14
C TYR A 39 -0.23 2.09 -8.52
N LEU A 40 0.68 2.62 -9.35
CA LEU A 40 1.89 1.91 -9.76
C LEU A 40 2.82 1.62 -8.59
N ILE A 41 2.91 2.50 -7.58
CA ILE A 41 3.73 2.25 -6.38
C ILE A 41 3.29 0.96 -5.68
N PHE A 42 1.99 0.71 -5.56
CA PHE A 42 1.50 -0.53 -4.95
C PHE A 42 1.77 -1.78 -5.81
N LEU A 43 1.98 -1.63 -7.11
CA LEU A 43 2.37 -2.74 -8.00
C LEU A 43 3.88 -3.02 -7.97
N CYS A 44 4.70 -1.97 -7.86
CA CYS A 44 6.16 -2.08 -7.91
C CYS A 44 6.80 -2.31 -6.54
N MET A 45 6.11 -1.99 -5.45
CA MET A 45 6.64 -2.12 -4.10
C MET A 45 5.79 -3.06 -3.26
N GLU A 46 6.43 -4.09 -2.72
CA GLU A 46 5.79 -4.96 -1.74
C GLU A 46 5.42 -4.15 -0.48
N THR A 47 4.13 -4.23 -0.12
CA THR A 47 3.56 -3.49 1.01
C THR A 47 4.10 -4.01 2.34
N ARG A 48 4.07 -3.17 3.39
CA ARG A 48 4.41 -3.62 4.76
C ARG A 48 3.56 -4.83 5.17
N TYR A 49 2.30 -4.85 4.76
CA TYR A 49 1.37 -5.92 5.06
C TYR A 49 1.86 -7.26 4.49
N GLU A 50 2.16 -7.31 3.19
CA GLU A 50 2.70 -8.52 2.53
C GLU A 50 4.02 -8.98 3.16
N LYS A 51 4.92 -8.05 3.49
CA LYS A 51 6.18 -8.38 4.18
C LYS A 51 5.95 -9.06 5.53
N VAL A 52 4.96 -8.61 6.30
CA VAL A 52 4.60 -9.21 7.59
C VAL A 52 3.94 -10.58 7.38
N LEU A 53 3.05 -10.72 6.40
CA LEU A 53 2.45 -12.01 6.04
C LEU A 53 3.51 -13.06 5.68
N LYS A 54 4.51 -12.71 4.87
CA LYS A 54 5.64 -13.60 4.56
C LYS A 54 6.43 -14.01 5.80
N LYS A 55 6.61 -13.08 6.77
CA LYS A 55 7.27 -13.38 8.05
C LYS A 55 6.47 -14.39 8.88
N ILE A 56 5.14 -14.24 8.93
CA ILE A 56 4.24 -15.17 9.62
C ILE A 56 4.30 -16.56 8.97
N SER A 57 4.20 -16.62 7.64
CA SER A 57 4.26 -17.88 6.90
C SER A 57 5.56 -18.65 7.17
N ARG A 58 6.70 -17.94 7.12
CA ARG A 58 8.02 -18.51 7.48
C ARG A 58 8.05 -19.01 8.92
N TYR A 59 7.51 -18.23 9.86
CA TYR A 59 7.47 -18.63 11.26
C TYR A 59 6.63 -19.91 11.47
N ILE A 60 5.45 -20.00 10.84
CA ILE A 60 4.59 -21.19 10.90
C ILE A 60 5.37 -22.42 10.38
N GLN A 61 6.07 -22.29 9.26
CA GLN A 61 6.89 -23.37 8.71
C GLN A 61 7.98 -23.82 9.69
N GLU A 62 8.72 -22.88 10.28
CA GLU A 62 9.73 -23.21 11.29
C GLU A 62 9.13 -23.90 12.53
N GLN A 63 7.94 -23.48 12.99
CA GLN A 63 7.29 -24.14 14.11
C GLN A 63 6.78 -25.54 13.75
N ASN A 64 6.29 -25.73 12.52
CA ASN A 64 5.89 -27.03 12.03
C ASN A 64 7.07 -28.00 12.01
N GLU A 65 8.22 -27.58 11.51
CA GLU A 65 9.42 -28.41 11.46
C GLU A 65 9.97 -28.75 12.85
N LYS A 66 10.04 -27.76 13.75
CA LYS A 66 10.70 -27.92 15.05
C LYS A 66 9.79 -28.49 16.14
N ILE A 67 8.48 -28.22 16.09
CA ILE A 67 7.55 -28.48 17.19
C ILE A 67 6.39 -29.37 16.77
N TYR A 68 5.66 -29.04 15.71
CA TYR A 68 4.39 -29.70 15.45
C TYR A 68 4.53 -31.03 14.69
N ALA A 69 5.36 -31.10 13.64
CA ALA A 69 5.52 -32.30 12.84
C ALA A 69 6.04 -33.51 13.66
N PRO A 70 7.01 -33.36 14.59
CA PRO A 70 7.42 -34.45 15.48
C PRO A 70 6.30 -34.97 16.40
N ARG A 71 5.25 -34.17 16.61
CA ARG A 71 4.06 -34.50 17.42
C ARG A 71 2.88 -34.97 16.56
N GLY A 72 3.10 -35.21 15.27
CA GLY A 72 2.05 -35.59 14.33
C GLY A 72 1.04 -34.47 14.08
N LEU A 73 1.43 -33.20 14.24
CA LEU A 73 0.58 -32.04 14.02
C LEU A 73 1.17 -31.13 12.94
N LEU A 74 0.31 -30.42 12.21
CA LEU A 74 0.70 -29.40 11.24
C LEU A 74 -0.23 -28.20 11.33
N ILE A 75 0.34 -27.01 11.53
CA ILE A 75 -0.37 -25.74 11.39
C ILE A 75 -0.46 -25.39 9.91
N THR A 76 -1.67 -25.16 9.43
CA THR A 76 -1.88 -24.56 8.10
C THR A 76 -1.90 -23.05 8.22
N ASP A 77 -1.19 -22.35 7.32
CA ASP A 77 -1.19 -20.90 7.28
C ASP A 77 -2.62 -20.39 6.96
N PRO A 78 -3.25 -19.58 7.83
CA PRO A 78 -4.60 -19.09 7.59
C PRO A 78 -4.70 -18.21 6.34
N ILE A 79 -3.61 -17.61 5.85
CA ILE A 79 -3.58 -16.83 4.60
C ILE A 79 -4.06 -17.67 3.41
N GLU A 80 -3.67 -18.94 3.33
CA GLU A 80 -4.07 -19.86 2.25
C GLU A 80 -5.60 -20.07 2.20
N ARG A 81 -6.30 -19.73 3.30
CA ARG A 81 -7.76 -19.82 3.45
C ARG A 81 -8.43 -18.45 3.60
N GLY A 82 -7.75 -17.38 3.18
CA GLY A 82 -8.27 -16.02 3.26
C GLY A 82 -8.32 -15.45 4.68
N MET A 83 -7.40 -15.87 5.54
CA MET A 83 -7.22 -15.44 6.94
C MET A 83 -8.39 -15.73 7.88
N ARG A 84 -9.31 -16.61 7.50
CA ARG A 84 -10.55 -16.83 8.26
C ARG A 84 -10.35 -17.64 9.54
N VAL A 85 -9.46 -18.63 9.52
CA VAL A 85 -9.29 -19.60 10.61
C VAL A 85 -7.91 -20.24 10.59
N VAL A 86 -7.32 -20.41 11.78
CA VAL A 86 -6.12 -21.23 12.00
C VAL A 86 -6.56 -22.69 12.16
N SER A 87 -5.97 -23.62 11.40
CA SER A 87 -6.30 -25.04 11.46
C SER A 87 -5.07 -25.89 11.80
N PHE A 88 -5.31 -26.95 12.57
CA PHE A 88 -4.33 -27.99 12.90
C PHE A 88 -4.74 -29.29 12.24
N LEU A 89 -3.83 -29.91 11.48
CA LEU A 89 -4.01 -31.23 10.89
C LEU A 89 -3.24 -32.27 11.71
N THR A 90 -3.92 -33.31 12.17
CA THR A 90 -3.26 -34.47 12.76
C THR A 90 -2.81 -35.42 11.66
N VAL A 91 -1.51 -35.63 11.52
CA VAL A 91 -0.93 -36.60 10.60
C VAL A 91 -0.71 -37.90 11.36
N TYR A 92 -1.65 -38.83 11.23
CA TYR A 92 -1.43 -40.20 11.66
C TYR A 92 -0.56 -40.87 10.59
N THR A 93 0.72 -41.11 10.88
CA THR A 93 1.49 -42.09 10.10
C THR A 93 0.83 -43.44 10.35
N VAL A 94 0.17 -43.98 9.33
CA VAL A 94 -0.26 -45.38 9.32
C VAL A 94 1.04 -46.20 9.31
N VAL A 95 1.39 -46.75 10.47
CA VAL A 95 2.45 -47.78 10.60
C VAL A 95 1.83 -49.11 10.20
#